data_AF-F7K457-F1
#
_entry.id   AF-F7K457-F1
#
_cell.length_a   1.000
_cell.length_b   1.000
_cell.length_c   1.000
_cell.angle_alpha   90.00
_cell.angle_beta   90.00
_cell.angle_gamma   90.00
#
_symmetry.space_group_name_H-M   'P 1'
#
loop_
_entity.id
_entity.type
_entity.pdbx_description
1 polymer ?
#
loop_
_entity_poly.entity_id
_entity_poly.type
_entity_poly.pdbx_seq_one_letter_code
_entity_poly.pdbx_strand_id
1 'polypeptide(L)'
;MVKKNEGNLKKAMNELLGIDGAEKRSEVQAGGAEERKVEAEPEREPDSPVSEEPEQRVQVPSAAGADMASGRGTQVRAESFAMPVMDTPKMESVITSDVIIEGNVRSGSNLKILGEIVGDVACEGQITLTGNITGDVRASSLRFNSGNIQGNVTVVNDVTVEKQSHIKGDITAGSLIFNGSAEGNLMISQNMELRESSVVIGNVSADCVSMYNGARLKGLLDVGGSEK
;
A
#
# COMPACT_ATOMS: atom_id res chain seq x y z
N MET A 1 54.45 -43.09 22.32
CA MET A 1 54.84 -41.66 22.34
C MET A 1 54.33 -41.03 21.04
N VAL A 2 53.06 -40.61 21.02
CA VAL A 2 52.38 -40.09 19.80
C VAL A 2 52.07 -38.62 20.05
N LYS A 3 52.84 -37.72 19.43
CA LYS A 3 52.66 -36.27 19.56
C LYS A 3 51.69 -35.78 18.49
N LYS A 4 50.66 -35.09 18.99
CA LYS A 4 49.59 -34.34 18.29
C LYS A 4 50.09 -33.55 17.08
N ASN A 5 49.40 -33.70 15.96
CA ASN A 5 49.47 -32.83 14.78
C ASN A 5 48.22 -31.92 14.72
N GLU A 6 48.01 -31.11 15.77
CA GLU A 6 46.83 -30.22 15.92
C GLU A 6 46.98 -28.86 15.23
N GLY A 7 48.12 -28.57 14.59
CA GLY A 7 48.39 -27.27 13.96
C GLY A 7 47.75 -27.09 12.58
N ASN A 8 47.58 -28.17 11.81
CA ASN A 8 47.22 -28.04 10.39
C ASN A 8 45.70 -28.03 10.14
N LEU A 9 44.88 -28.53 11.08
CA LEU A 9 43.42 -28.56 10.92
C LEU A 9 42.74 -27.21 11.24
N LYS A 10 43.31 -26.45 12.19
CA LYS A 10 42.77 -25.13 12.58
C LYS A 10 43.02 -24.06 11.53
N LYS A 11 44.13 -24.16 10.80
CA LYS A 11 44.48 -23.20 9.73
C LYS A 11 43.57 -23.36 8.51
N ALA A 12 43.19 -24.60 8.17
CA ALA A 12 42.29 -24.89 7.06
C ALA A 12 40.83 -24.48 7.32
N MET A 13 40.38 -24.44 8.58
CA MET A 13 39.02 -23.99 8.91
C MET A 13 38.87 -22.46 9.01
N ASN A 14 39.97 -21.70 9.16
CA ASN A 14 39.93 -20.24 9.21
C ASN A 14 39.84 -19.57 7.83
N GLU A 15 40.21 -20.28 6.76
CA GLU A 15 40.12 -19.77 5.37
C GLU A 15 38.78 -20.10 4.69
N LEU A 16 38.06 -21.12 5.19
CA LEU A 16 36.77 -21.58 4.62
C LEU A 16 35.56 -20.81 5.19
N LEU A 17 35.73 -20.18 6.35
CA LEU A 17 34.71 -19.37 7.01
C LEU A 17 35.19 -17.91 6.97
N GLY A 18 34.96 -17.24 5.84
CA GLY A 18 35.44 -15.89 5.53
C GLY A 18 34.92 -14.78 6.45
N ILE A 19 35.40 -14.77 7.69
CA ILE A 19 35.13 -13.75 8.72
C ILE A 19 36.42 -13.56 9.53
N ASP A 20 37.41 -12.93 8.91
CA ASP A 20 38.52 -12.30 9.63
C ASP A 20 38.06 -10.92 10.11
N GLY A 21 37.61 -10.87 11.35
CA GLY A 21 37.51 -9.64 12.12
C GLY A 21 38.77 -9.47 12.96
N ALA A 22 39.56 -8.43 12.69
CA ALA A 22 40.30 -7.69 13.71
C ALA A 22 40.79 -6.33 13.16
N GLU A 23 40.08 -5.29 13.58
CA GLU A 23 40.56 -3.98 13.99
C GLU A 23 42.01 -3.60 13.66
N LYS A 24 42.15 -2.52 12.88
CA LYS A 24 43.13 -1.47 13.20
C LYS A 24 42.48 -0.09 13.02
N ARG A 25 42.38 0.61 14.14
CA ARG A 25 42.25 2.07 14.20
C ARG A 25 43.44 2.71 13.46
N SER A 26 43.13 3.62 12.56
CA SER A 26 44.00 4.75 12.25
C SER A 26 43.11 5.92 11.86
N GLU A 27 43.07 6.92 12.75
CA GLU A 27 42.60 8.27 12.47
C GLU A 27 43.36 8.83 11.28
N VAL A 28 42.63 9.25 10.23
CA VAL A 28 43.12 10.22 9.25
C VAL A 28 41.98 11.16 8.90
N GLN A 29 42.01 12.31 9.56
CA GLN A 29 41.92 13.64 8.97
C GLN A 29 40.75 13.93 8.02
N ALA A 30 39.77 14.64 8.57
CA ALA A 30 38.84 15.48 7.81
C ALA A 30 39.61 16.55 7.02
N GLY A 31 39.31 16.68 5.73
CA GLY A 31 39.81 17.76 4.88
C GLY A 31 39.19 17.74 3.48
N GLY A 32 38.60 18.87 3.10
CA GLY A 32 38.28 19.31 1.72
C GLY A 32 37.05 18.64 1.11
N ALA A 33 35.87 19.25 1.04
CA ALA A 33 35.53 20.40 0.19
C ALA A 33 35.95 20.19 -1.27
N GLU A 34 35.03 19.69 -2.09
CA GLU A 34 35.01 20.06 -3.50
C GLU A 34 33.56 20.26 -3.95
N GLU A 35 33.29 21.53 -4.24
CA GLU A 35 32.09 22.08 -4.80
C GLU A 35 31.97 21.62 -6.26
N ARG A 36 30.78 21.20 -6.69
CA ARG A 36 30.41 21.32 -8.10
C ARG A 36 29.03 21.94 -8.20
N LYS A 37 29.08 23.25 -8.49
CA LYS A 37 28.00 24.16 -8.88
C LYS A 37 27.66 23.95 -10.36
N VAL A 38 26.63 24.67 -10.83
CA VAL A 38 26.15 24.88 -12.23
C VAL A 38 24.94 23.98 -12.55
N GLU A 39 23.71 24.44 -12.83
CA GLU A 39 23.18 25.76 -13.24
C GLU A 39 21.67 25.85 -12.94
N ALA A 40 21.16 27.09 -12.85
CA ALA A 40 19.81 27.46 -12.44
C ALA A 40 18.76 27.44 -13.58
N GLU A 41 17.50 27.48 -13.16
CA GLU A 41 16.23 27.45 -13.91
C GLU A 41 16.07 28.57 -14.96
N PRO A 42 14.98 28.50 -15.76
CA PRO A 42 14.02 29.59 -15.56
C PRO A 42 12.55 29.16 -15.49
N GLU A 43 11.86 29.88 -14.62
CA GLU A 43 10.42 30.03 -14.44
C GLU A 43 9.66 30.33 -15.74
N ARG A 44 8.43 29.83 -15.85
CA ARG A 44 7.31 30.52 -16.52
C ARG A 44 5.99 30.18 -15.83
N GLU A 45 5.51 31.12 -15.02
CA GLU A 45 4.08 31.37 -14.84
C GLU A 45 3.65 32.56 -15.75
N PRO A 46 2.42 33.08 -15.69
CA PRO A 46 1.20 32.51 -16.26
C PRO A 46 0.53 33.53 -17.21
N ASP A 47 -0.46 33.13 -18.02
CA ASP A 47 -1.66 33.97 -18.17
C ASP A 47 -2.86 33.22 -18.77
N SER A 48 -4.01 33.58 -18.19
CA SER A 48 -5.39 33.19 -18.51
C SER A 48 -5.90 34.01 -19.75
N PRO A 49 -7.16 33.95 -20.28
CA PRO A 49 -8.43 33.78 -19.56
C PRO A 49 -9.60 33.05 -20.27
N VAL A 50 -10.66 32.94 -19.45
CA VAL A 50 -12.09 32.63 -19.59
C VAL A 50 -12.80 33.19 -20.84
N SER A 51 -13.77 32.44 -21.39
CA SER A 51 -15.17 32.88 -21.74
C SER A 51 -15.81 31.86 -22.70
N GLU A 52 -16.88 31.13 -22.35
CA GLU A 52 -18.32 31.46 -22.40
C GLU A 52 -19.03 30.61 -23.48
N GLU A 53 -20.24 30.16 -23.16
CA GLU A 53 -21.11 29.24 -23.91
C GLU A 53 -21.61 29.81 -25.26
N PRO A 54 -22.24 29.00 -26.14
CA PRO A 54 -23.71 28.96 -26.07
C PRO A 54 -24.38 27.62 -26.41
N GLU A 55 -25.59 27.49 -25.88
CA GLU A 55 -26.63 26.52 -26.19
C GLU A 55 -27.06 26.52 -27.67
N GLN A 56 -27.43 25.36 -28.24
CA GLN A 56 -28.54 25.19 -29.20
C GLN A 56 -28.76 23.69 -29.49
N ARG A 57 -29.85 23.09 -28.98
CA ARG A 57 -31.18 22.99 -29.61
C ARG A 57 -31.28 21.81 -30.59
N VAL A 58 -32.03 20.78 -30.20
CA VAL A 58 -33.03 20.20 -31.10
C VAL A 58 -34.33 20.00 -30.33
N GLN A 59 -35.40 20.44 -30.98
CA GLN A 59 -36.75 20.57 -30.49
C GLN A 59 -37.64 19.47 -31.08
N VAL A 60 -38.69 19.12 -30.30
CA VAL A 60 -40.09 18.78 -30.66
C VAL A 60 -40.35 17.40 -31.33
N PRO A 61 -41.60 16.83 -31.30
CA PRO A 61 -42.88 17.49 -30.98
C PRO A 61 -43.98 16.72 -30.17
N SER A 62 -44.89 17.54 -29.62
CA SER A 62 -46.39 17.46 -29.62
C SER A 62 -47.09 16.25 -28.95
N ALA A 63 -48.25 16.34 -28.27
CA ALA A 63 -49.38 17.27 -28.38
C ALA A 63 -50.28 17.28 -27.11
N ALA A 64 -50.85 18.45 -26.84
CA ALA A 64 -52.25 18.77 -26.48
C ALA A 64 -53.03 18.08 -25.34
N GLY A 65 -53.49 18.93 -24.39
CA GLY A 65 -54.82 18.94 -23.74
C GLY A 65 -55.05 17.92 -22.60
N ALA A 66 -55.78 18.19 -21.52
CA ALA A 66 -56.57 19.33 -21.09
C ALA A 66 -56.99 19.11 -19.60
N ASP A 67 -57.59 20.14 -18.98
CA ASP A 67 -58.61 20.07 -17.91
C ASP A 67 -58.22 19.94 -16.42
N MET A 68 -58.59 20.98 -15.66
CA MET A 68 -58.81 20.95 -14.21
C MET A 68 -60.07 20.13 -13.87
N ALA A 69 -60.03 19.31 -12.82
CA ALA A 69 -61.14 19.19 -11.85
C ALA A 69 -60.73 18.40 -10.60
N SER A 70 -61.30 18.81 -9.47
CA SER A 70 -61.10 18.25 -8.12
C SER A 70 -61.65 16.84 -7.97
N GLY A 71 -61.11 16.06 -7.02
CA GLY A 71 -61.92 15.10 -6.28
C GLY A 71 -61.26 13.77 -5.94
N ARG A 72 -61.18 13.52 -4.62
CA ARG A 72 -61.32 12.24 -3.91
C ARG A 72 -60.48 11.05 -4.36
N GLY A 73 -59.67 10.59 -3.40
CA GLY A 73 -58.69 9.53 -3.58
C GLY A 73 -59.25 8.16 -3.96
N THR A 74 -58.34 7.39 -4.54
CA THR A 74 -58.21 5.94 -4.36
C THR A 74 -56.73 5.67 -4.57
N GLN A 75 -56.06 5.15 -3.54
CA GLN A 75 -54.67 4.74 -3.61
C GLN A 75 -54.55 3.53 -4.54
N VAL A 76 -54.02 3.71 -5.74
CA VAL A 76 -53.46 2.62 -6.52
C VAL A 76 -52.01 2.45 -6.09
N ARG A 77 -51.77 1.34 -5.38
CA ARG A 77 -50.46 0.90 -4.91
C ARG A 77 -49.62 0.54 -6.13
N ALA A 78 -48.80 1.47 -6.61
CA ALA A 78 -47.78 1.19 -7.59
C ALA A 78 -46.72 0.33 -6.89
N GLU A 79 -46.78 -0.97 -7.10
CA GLU A 79 -45.70 -1.87 -6.73
C GLU A 79 -44.55 -1.55 -7.68
N SER A 80 -43.63 -0.73 -7.18
CA SER A 80 -42.42 -0.31 -7.88
C SER A 80 -41.57 -1.54 -8.16
N PHE A 81 -41.59 -2.01 -9.40
CA PHE A 81 -40.54 -2.86 -9.94
C PHE A 81 -39.28 -2.01 -10.07
N ALA A 82 -38.51 -1.93 -8.99
CA ALA A 82 -37.15 -1.40 -9.03
C ALA A 82 -36.35 -2.30 -9.98
N MET A 83 -36.01 -1.78 -11.15
CA MET A 83 -35.05 -2.44 -12.02
C MET A 83 -33.74 -2.59 -11.22
N PRO A 84 -33.08 -3.77 -11.27
CA PRO A 84 -31.80 -3.93 -10.61
C PRO A 84 -30.82 -2.93 -11.22
N VAL A 85 -30.24 -2.09 -10.38
CA VAL A 85 -29.11 -1.23 -10.75
C VAL A 85 -28.02 -2.13 -11.35
N MET A 86 -27.74 -1.95 -12.64
CA MET A 86 -26.63 -2.67 -13.28
C MET A 86 -25.33 -2.13 -12.68
N ASP A 87 -24.60 -3.02 -11.99
CA ASP A 87 -23.26 -2.76 -11.48
C ASP A 87 -22.38 -2.35 -12.67
N THR A 88 -21.92 -1.10 -12.69
CA THR A 88 -20.99 -0.63 -13.73
C THR A 88 -19.72 -1.48 -13.63
N PRO A 89 -19.22 -2.07 -14.74
CA PRO A 89 -18.08 -2.97 -14.67
C PRO A 89 -16.84 -2.17 -14.22
N LYS A 90 -16.48 -2.31 -12.95
CA LYS A 90 -15.18 -1.85 -12.45
C LYS A 90 -14.13 -2.67 -13.19
N MET A 91 -13.33 -2.01 -14.03
CA MET A 91 -12.22 -2.66 -14.72
C MET A 91 -11.26 -3.23 -13.68
N GLU A 92 -11.11 -4.56 -13.69
CA GLU A 92 -10.18 -5.28 -12.83
C GLU A 92 -9.13 -5.94 -13.72
N SER A 93 -7.86 -5.62 -13.47
CA SER A 93 -6.73 -6.32 -14.07
C SER A 93 -6.34 -7.47 -13.17
N VAL A 94 -6.25 -8.69 -13.71
CA VAL A 94 -5.90 -9.89 -12.94
C VAL A 94 -4.58 -10.44 -13.45
N ILE A 95 -3.61 -10.53 -12.53
CA ILE A 95 -2.33 -11.21 -12.73
C ILE A 95 -2.46 -12.59 -12.10
N THR A 96 -2.41 -13.63 -12.92
CA THR A 96 -2.53 -15.02 -12.47
C THR A 96 -1.25 -15.50 -11.79
N SER A 97 -1.35 -16.59 -11.02
CA SER A 97 -0.24 -17.13 -10.22
C SER A 97 0.95 -17.66 -11.03
N ASP A 98 0.77 -17.93 -12.32
CA ASP A 98 1.83 -18.37 -13.24
C ASP A 98 2.66 -17.20 -13.81
N VAL A 99 2.28 -15.96 -13.49
CA VAL A 99 2.95 -14.77 -14.02
C VAL A 99 3.97 -14.26 -13.02
N ILE A 100 5.21 -14.08 -13.50
CA ILE A 100 6.28 -13.37 -12.80
C ILE A 100 6.45 -12.04 -13.51
N ILE A 101 6.34 -10.94 -12.77
CA ILE A 101 6.53 -9.59 -13.31
C ILE A 101 7.85 -9.05 -12.77
N GLU A 102 8.76 -8.71 -13.68
CA GLU A 102 10.02 -8.04 -13.36
C GLU A 102 9.98 -6.60 -13.90
N GLY A 103 10.03 -5.62 -13.00
CA GLY A 103 9.98 -4.20 -13.32
C GLY A 103 8.82 -3.45 -12.65
N ASN A 104 8.49 -2.28 -13.18
CA ASN A 104 7.52 -1.37 -12.56
C ASN A 104 6.10 -1.60 -13.10
N VAL A 105 5.14 -1.80 -12.20
CA VAL A 105 3.72 -1.99 -12.52
C VAL A 105 2.95 -0.73 -12.20
N ARG A 106 2.17 -0.22 -13.16
CA ARG A 106 1.29 0.94 -12.97
C ARG A 106 -0.13 0.62 -13.42
N SER A 107 -1.13 0.91 -12.58
CA SER A 107 -2.55 0.71 -12.92
C SER A 107 -3.40 1.86 -12.41
N GLY A 108 -4.25 2.41 -13.28
CA GLY A 108 -5.27 3.42 -12.89
C GLY A 108 -6.55 2.80 -12.31
N SER A 109 -6.71 1.48 -12.40
CA SER A 109 -7.91 0.76 -11.95
C SER A 109 -7.57 -0.29 -10.89
N ASN A 110 -8.58 -1.08 -10.50
CA ASN A 110 -8.40 -2.17 -9.55
C ASN A 110 -7.47 -3.25 -10.12
N LEU A 111 -6.63 -3.79 -9.26
CA LEU A 111 -5.60 -4.73 -9.65
C LEU A 111 -5.55 -5.91 -8.67
N LYS A 112 -5.59 -7.12 -9.21
CA LYS A 112 -5.57 -8.37 -8.46
C LYS A 112 -4.34 -9.18 -8.83
N ILE A 113 -3.51 -9.49 -7.84
CA ILE A 113 -2.23 -10.18 -8.03
C ILE A 113 -2.31 -11.53 -7.34
N LEU A 114 -2.15 -12.60 -8.12
CA LEU A 114 -2.11 -13.98 -7.65
C LEU A 114 -0.69 -14.58 -7.77
N GLY A 115 0.26 -13.86 -8.36
CA GLY A 115 1.60 -14.32 -8.74
C GLY A 115 2.73 -13.62 -8.00
N GLU A 116 3.88 -13.53 -8.67
CA GLU A 116 5.09 -12.92 -8.12
C GLU A 116 5.43 -11.61 -8.83
N ILE A 117 5.79 -10.60 -8.05
CA ILE A 117 6.21 -9.29 -8.57
C ILE A 117 7.55 -8.91 -7.96
N VAL A 118 8.50 -8.59 -8.84
CA VAL A 118 9.82 -8.07 -8.51
C VAL A 118 9.93 -6.67 -9.11
N GLY A 119 9.74 -5.64 -8.28
CA GLY A 119 9.78 -4.24 -8.68
C GLY A 119 8.67 -3.39 -8.03
N ASP A 120 8.58 -2.14 -8.44
CA ASP A 120 7.67 -1.17 -7.82
C ASP A 120 6.24 -1.29 -8.37
N VAL A 121 5.25 -1.31 -7.48
CA VAL A 121 3.83 -1.37 -7.86
C VAL A 121 3.15 -0.05 -7.48
N ALA A 122 2.56 0.64 -8.44
CA ALA A 122 1.77 1.84 -8.21
C ALA A 122 0.36 1.66 -8.76
N CYS A 123 -0.66 1.71 -7.90
CA CYS A 123 -2.06 1.70 -8.31
C CYS A 123 -2.83 2.89 -7.72
N GLU A 124 -3.65 3.54 -8.53
CA GLU A 124 -4.54 4.61 -8.07
C GLU A 124 -5.80 4.07 -7.38
N GLY A 125 -6.16 2.80 -7.65
CA GLY A 125 -7.34 2.14 -7.12
C GLY A 125 -7.05 1.18 -5.95
N GLN A 126 -7.84 0.10 -5.91
CA GLN A 126 -7.69 -0.97 -4.92
C GLN A 126 -6.78 -2.09 -5.46
N ILE A 127 -5.83 -2.52 -4.63
CA ILE A 127 -5.02 -3.70 -4.90
C ILE A 127 -5.49 -4.89 -4.03
N THR A 128 -5.75 -6.03 -4.66
CA THR A 128 -5.91 -7.32 -3.96
C THR A 128 -4.67 -8.18 -4.20
N LEU A 129 -3.92 -8.42 -3.13
CA LEU A 129 -2.66 -9.14 -3.16
C LEU A 129 -2.83 -10.57 -2.63
N THR A 130 -2.34 -11.54 -3.39
CA THR A 130 -2.34 -12.97 -3.09
C THR A 130 -1.08 -13.57 -3.70
N GLY A 131 0.09 -13.36 -3.09
CA GLY A 131 1.35 -13.76 -3.72
C GLY A 131 2.57 -13.12 -3.07
N ASN A 132 3.69 -13.17 -3.78
CA ASN A 132 4.96 -12.64 -3.29
C ASN A 132 5.30 -11.34 -4.00
N ILE A 133 5.70 -10.32 -3.24
CA ILE A 133 6.12 -9.03 -3.79
C ILE A 133 7.46 -8.66 -3.18
N THR A 134 8.41 -8.34 -4.05
CA THR A 134 9.70 -7.78 -3.65
C THR A 134 9.84 -6.40 -4.30
N GLY A 135 9.65 -5.33 -3.53
CA GLY A 135 9.67 -3.96 -4.02
C GLY A 135 8.75 -3.02 -3.24
N ASP A 136 8.70 -1.75 -3.63
CA ASP A 136 7.83 -0.76 -3.00
C ASP A 136 6.41 -0.82 -3.57
N VAL A 137 5.40 -0.80 -2.70
CA VAL A 137 3.98 -0.83 -3.09
C VAL A 137 3.32 0.49 -2.72
N ARG A 138 2.71 1.15 -3.71
CA ARG A 138 1.93 2.37 -3.56
C ARG A 138 0.50 2.14 -4.05
N ALA A 139 -0.48 2.36 -3.17
CA ALA A 139 -1.88 2.18 -3.51
C ALA A 139 -2.80 3.17 -2.78
N SER A 140 -4.02 3.38 -3.28
CA SER A 140 -5.05 4.09 -2.51
C SER A 140 -5.67 3.20 -1.43
N SER A 141 -5.91 1.93 -1.76
CA SER A 141 -6.41 0.91 -0.83
C SER A 141 -5.76 -0.43 -1.10
N LEU A 142 -5.42 -1.17 -0.05
CA LEU A 142 -4.72 -2.45 -0.17
C LEU A 142 -5.44 -3.53 0.64
N ARG A 143 -5.73 -4.65 -0.02
CA ARG A 143 -6.24 -5.87 0.60
C ARG A 143 -5.22 -6.97 0.37
N PHE A 144 -4.59 -7.44 1.45
CA PHE A 144 -3.64 -8.53 1.40
C PHE A 144 -4.28 -9.80 1.97
N ASN A 145 -4.55 -10.77 1.09
CA ASN A 145 -5.20 -12.02 1.48
C ASN A 145 -4.17 -13.05 1.97
N SER A 146 -3.07 -13.22 1.23
CA SER A 146 -2.02 -14.16 1.57
C SER A 146 -0.73 -13.91 0.80
N GLY A 147 0.39 -14.32 1.37
CA GLY A 147 1.71 -14.30 0.74
C GLY A 147 2.76 -13.55 1.55
N ASN A 148 3.80 -13.07 0.87
CA ASN A 148 4.91 -12.35 1.48
C ASN A 148 5.18 -11.03 0.74
N ILE A 149 5.28 -9.93 1.49
CA ILE A 149 5.71 -8.64 0.97
C ILE A 149 7.05 -8.29 1.60
N GLN A 150 8.06 -8.08 0.76
CA GLN A 150 9.36 -7.59 1.18
C GLN A 150 9.64 -6.24 0.51
N GLY A 151 9.55 -5.18 1.30
CA GLY A 151 9.66 -3.79 0.82
C GLY A 151 8.73 -2.85 1.58
N ASN A 152 8.68 -1.59 1.15
CA ASN A 152 7.86 -0.58 1.83
C ASN A 152 6.45 -0.54 1.24
N VAL A 153 5.45 -0.44 2.11
CA VAL A 153 4.04 -0.37 1.73
C VAL A 153 3.51 1.01 2.09
N THR A 154 3.17 1.81 1.09
CA THR A 154 2.58 3.15 1.28
C THR A 154 1.15 3.14 0.75
N VAL A 155 0.19 3.32 1.64
CA VAL A 155 -1.23 3.35 1.31
C VAL A 155 -1.88 4.59 1.88
N VAL A 156 -2.76 5.25 1.11
CA VAL A 156 -3.35 6.52 1.55
C VAL A 156 -4.54 6.31 2.48
N ASN A 157 -5.41 5.35 2.18
CA ASN A 157 -6.64 5.12 2.93
C ASN A 157 -6.52 3.87 3.80
N ASP A 158 -7.18 2.79 3.39
CA ASP A 158 -7.34 1.57 4.17
C ASP A 158 -6.41 0.45 3.72
N VAL A 159 -5.83 -0.22 4.70
CA VAL A 159 -5.09 -1.46 4.53
C VAL A 159 -5.77 -2.57 5.33
N THR A 160 -6.06 -3.68 4.67
CA THR A 160 -6.56 -4.90 5.31
C THR A 160 -5.59 -6.03 5.05
N VAL A 161 -5.08 -6.64 6.12
CA VAL A 161 -4.15 -7.78 6.07
C VAL A 161 -4.80 -8.99 6.72
N GLU A 162 -4.77 -10.13 6.02
CA GLU A 162 -5.34 -11.43 6.44
C GLU A 162 -4.28 -12.40 7.00
N LYS A 163 -4.75 -13.50 7.62
CA LYS A 163 -3.96 -14.43 8.47
C LYS A 163 -2.71 -15.01 7.83
N GLN A 164 -2.73 -15.19 6.51
CA GLN A 164 -1.65 -15.84 5.77
C GLN A 164 -0.67 -14.83 5.15
N SER A 165 -0.52 -13.67 5.78
CA SER A 165 0.29 -12.57 5.30
C SER A 165 1.53 -12.37 6.16
N HIS A 166 2.68 -12.27 5.51
CA HIS A 166 3.95 -11.89 6.13
C HIS A 166 4.44 -10.62 5.45
N ILE A 167 4.75 -9.59 6.23
CA ILE A 167 5.26 -8.32 5.70
C ILE A 167 6.59 -8.02 6.37
N LYS A 168 7.62 -7.78 5.57
CA LYS A 168 8.94 -7.38 6.03
C LYS A 168 9.30 -6.05 5.39
N GLY A 169 9.25 -4.99 6.18
CA GLY A 169 9.49 -3.61 5.74
C GLY A 169 8.59 -2.62 6.46
N ASP A 170 8.70 -1.35 6.07
CA ASP A 170 7.93 -0.28 6.70
C ASP A 170 6.56 -0.14 6.05
N ILE A 171 5.52 0.05 6.88
CA ILE A 171 4.13 0.19 6.44
C ILE A 171 3.63 1.57 6.85
N THR A 172 3.19 2.36 5.87
CA THR A 172 2.52 3.65 6.08
C THR A 172 1.10 3.54 5.56
N ALA A 173 0.10 3.80 6.42
CA ALA A 173 -1.31 3.76 6.05
C ALA A 173 -2.16 4.78 6.82
N GLY A 174 -3.34 5.10 6.29
CA GLY A 174 -4.34 5.88 7.02
C GLY A 174 -4.98 5.05 8.13
N SER A 175 -5.72 4.01 7.73
CA SER A 175 -6.32 3.02 8.63
C SER A 175 -5.80 1.61 8.32
N LEU A 176 -5.55 0.80 9.35
CA LEU A 176 -4.98 -0.54 9.19
C LEU A 176 -5.75 -1.57 10.01
N ILE A 177 -6.27 -2.60 9.35
CA ILE A 177 -6.74 -3.82 9.99
C ILE A 177 -5.69 -4.91 9.74
N PHE A 178 -5.01 -5.32 10.80
CA PHE A 178 -3.88 -6.22 10.73
C PHE A 178 -4.20 -7.56 11.37
N ASN A 179 -4.13 -8.62 10.58
CA ASN A 179 -4.35 -9.99 11.01
C ASN A 179 -3.28 -10.90 10.42
N GLY A 180 -2.00 -10.68 10.67
CA GLY A 180 -0.92 -11.51 10.10
C GLY A 180 0.37 -11.35 10.88
N SER A 181 1.52 -11.50 10.22
CA SER A 181 2.82 -11.19 10.83
C SER A 181 3.50 -10.03 10.10
N ALA A 182 4.04 -9.08 10.87
CA ALA A 182 4.76 -7.93 10.35
C ALA A 182 6.07 -7.72 11.10
N GLU A 183 7.14 -7.46 10.34
CA GLU A 183 8.47 -7.12 10.82
C GLU A 183 8.90 -5.78 10.20
N GLY A 184 8.97 -4.73 11.02
CA GLY A 184 9.33 -3.37 10.54
C GLY A 184 8.65 -2.26 11.33
N ASN A 185 8.73 -1.02 10.83
CA ASN A 185 8.03 0.10 11.45
C ASN A 185 6.65 0.30 10.82
N LEU A 186 5.62 0.45 11.66
CA LEU A 186 4.25 0.71 11.22
C LEU A 186 3.87 2.13 11.61
N MET A 187 3.53 2.96 10.64
CA MET A 187 3.10 4.35 10.82
C MET A 187 1.66 4.49 10.32
N ILE A 188 0.71 4.52 11.24
CA ILE A 188 -0.73 4.56 10.95
C ILE A 188 -1.28 5.91 11.38
N SER A 189 -1.84 6.68 10.43
CA SER A 189 -2.25 8.06 10.73
C SER A 189 -3.54 8.14 11.55
N GLN A 190 -4.37 7.10 11.53
CA GLN A 190 -5.70 7.08 12.16
C GLN A 190 -5.86 5.82 13.03
N ASN A 191 -6.78 4.92 12.64
CA ASN A 191 -7.15 3.75 13.41
C ASN A 191 -6.32 2.52 13.02
N MET A 192 -5.73 1.87 14.01
CA MET A 192 -5.06 0.58 13.85
C MET A 192 -5.78 -0.50 14.65
N GLU A 193 -6.21 -1.56 13.96
CA GLU A 193 -6.88 -2.72 14.55
C GLU A 193 -6.00 -3.97 14.43
N LEU A 194 -5.61 -4.54 15.55
CA LEU A 194 -4.80 -5.75 15.65
C LEU A 194 -5.69 -6.95 16.03
N ARG A 195 -5.92 -7.86 15.08
CA ARG A 195 -6.81 -9.02 15.23
C ARG A 195 -6.14 -10.19 15.96
N GLU A 196 -6.88 -11.28 16.19
CA GLU A 196 -6.45 -12.38 17.06
C GLU A 196 -5.16 -13.11 16.62
N SER A 197 -4.80 -13.07 15.33
CA SER A 197 -3.60 -13.73 14.79
C SER A 197 -2.48 -12.74 14.47
N SER A 198 -2.59 -11.48 14.91
CA SER A 198 -1.58 -10.46 14.65
C SER A 198 -0.31 -10.67 15.47
N VAL A 199 0.83 -10.66 14.79
CA VAL A 199 2.16 -10.64 15.39
C VAL A 199 2.95 -9.51 14.78
N VAL A 200 3.22 -8.46 15.55
CA VAL A 200 4.00 -7.30 15.08
C VAL A 200 5.32 -7.26 15.85
N ILE A 201 6.44 -7.21 15.11
CA ILE A 201 7.79 -7.08 15.66
C ILE A 201 8.42 -5.82 15.07
N GLY A 202 8.58 -4.79 15.90
CA GLY A 202 9.11 -3.50 15.49
C GLY A 202 8.41 -2.33 16.17
N ASN A 203 8.64 -1.12 15.66
CA ASN A 203 8.05 0.08 16.23
C ASN A 203 6.70 0.37 15.57
N VAL A 204 5.71 0.74 16.37
CA VAL A 204 4.37 1.07 15.89
C VAL A 204 4.03 2.47 16.38
N SER A 205 3.66 3.36 15.47
CA SER A 205 3.15 4.69 15.75
C SER A 205 1.74 4.81 15.16
N ALA A 206 0.76 5.12 16.00
CA ALA A 206 -0.63 5.29 15.58
C ALA A 206 -1.40 6.29 16.45
N ASP A 207 -2.47 6.88 15.92
CA ASP A 207 -3.36 7.76 16.70
C ASP A 207 -4.21 6.95 17.70
N CYS A 208 -4.83 5.87 17.21
CA CYS A 208 -5.64 4.97 18.03
C CYS A 208 -5.33 3.51 17.69
N VAL A 209 -5.17 2.68 18.73
CA VAL A 209 -4.86 1.25 18.58
C VAL A 209 -5.88 0.40 19.33
N SER A 210 -6.53 -0.51 18.61
CA SER A 210 -7.44 -1.51 19.15
C SER A 210 -6.81 -2.90 19.02
N MET A 211 -6.65 -3.62 20.13
CA MET A 211 -6.04 -4.95 20.16
C MET A 211 -7.06 -6.01 20.58
N TYR A 212 -7.16 -7.10 19.81
CA TYR A 212 -7.99 -8.26 20.12
C TYR A 212 -7.21 -9.34 20.86
N ASN A 213 -7.94 -10.24 21.53
CA ASN A 213 -7.34 -11.38 22.23
C ASN A 213 -6.51 -12.24 21.27
N GLY A 214 -5.24 -12.48 21.62
CA GLY A 214 -4.30 -13.26 20.82
C GLY A 214 -3.30 -12.43 20.03
N ALA A 215 -3.56 -11.12 19.85
CA ALA A 215 -2.60 -10.18 19.27
C ALA A 215 -1.31 -10.12 20.10
N ARG A 216 -0.16 -10.15 19.42
CA ARG A 216 1.17 -10.05 20.04
C ARG A 216 1.93 -8.91 19.39
N LEU A 217 2.35 -7.94 20.19
CA LEU A 217 3.20 -6.85 19.75
C LEU A 217 4.52 -6.90 20.53
N LYS A 218 5.65 -6.80 19.82
CA LYS A 218 6.99 -6.72 20.38
C LYS A 218 7.72 -5.52 19.80
N GLY A 219 7.94 -4.50 20.62
CA GLY A 219 8.71 -3.32 20.26
C GLY A 219 8.17 -2.08 20.97
N LEU A 220 8.55 -0.91 20.47
CA LEU A 220 8.05 0.35 20.98
C LEU A 220 6.69 0.66 20.34
N LEU A 221 5.71 0.92 21.18
CA LEU A 221 4.38 1.36 20.76
C LEU A 221 4.21 2.81 21.20
N ASP A 222 4.09 3.70 20.22
CA ASP A 222 3.79 5.11 20.41
C ASP A 222 2.33 5.34 19.97
N VAL A 223 1.48 5.70 20.93
CA VAL A 223 0.08 5.98 20.67
C VAL A 223 -0.19 7.42 21.07
N GLY A 224 -0.54 8.23 20.10
CA GLY A 224 -0.75 9.65 20.28
C GLY A 224 -0.91 10.30 18.93
N GLY A 225 -2.10 10.83 18.67
CA GLY A 225 -2.30 11.70 17.53
C GLY A 225 -1.26 12.80 17.54
N SER A 226 -0.76 13.18 16.37
CA SER A 226 -0.06 14.44 16.25
C SER A 226 -1.06 15.55 16.62
N GLU A 227 -1.05 16.00 17.88
CA GLU A 227 -1.76 17.20 18.31
C GLU A 227 -1.34 18.32 17.37
N LYS A 228 -2.29 18.75 16.53
CA LYS A 228 -2.17 19.93 15.67
C LYS A 228 -2.89 21.09 16.33
#